data_AF-A0A5T6HYP7-F1
#
_entry.id   AF-A0A5T6HYP7-F1
#
_cell.length_a   1.000
_cell.length_b   1.000
_cell.length_c   1.000
_cell.angle_alpha   90.00
_cell.angle_beta   90.00
_cell.angle_gamma   90.00
#
_symmetry.space_group_name_H-M   'P 1'
#
loop_
_entity.id
_entity.type
_entity.pdbx_description
1 polymer ?
#
loop_
_entity_poly.entity_id
_entity_poly.type
_entity_poly.pdbx_seq_one_letter_code
_entity_poly.pdbx_strand_id
1 'polypeptide(L)'
;MGSKNSEAPKAATNEASNLSVTSKELTNMSIAAQITTINVPFHGDTLYLVSYNGEPFTPMKPIVDGMGLDWASQFTKIKNRFKSSVVEITMVAADGKNRDMSCLALRKLPGWLHTINVGKVRPELREKVSRYQEECDDVLYQYWTNGEVKNHRKKTTVDQRTPLRDAVNMLVGKKGLRYDDAYTMVHQRFNIDSIDELSLEQIPLAVEYVHRVVLEGEFIGRQEKKTNELSAKEANSLVWLWDYANRSQALFRELYPAMKQIQSNYSGKCYDYGHEFSYIIGMARDVLINHTRDVDITEPDGITNLSAWMRLKNKELPPSLHHY
;
A
#
# COMPACT_ATOMS: atom_id res chain seq x y z
N MET A 1 -63.70 -74.79 32.24
CA MET A 1 -64.29 -73.44 32.10
C MET A 1 -63.44 -72.47 32.93
N GLY A 2 -62.94 -71.38 32.34
CA GLY A 2 -62.15 -70.30 32.98
C GLY A 2 -60.63 -70.58 32.98
N SER A 3 -59.83 -70.08 32.04
CA SER A 3 -59.32 -68.69 31.84
C SER A 3 -58.34 -68.23 32.93
N LYS A 4 -57.04 -68.13 32.59
CA LYS A 4 -56.22 -66.89 32.60
C LYS A 4 -54.73 -67.17 32.33
N ASN A 5 -54.09 -66.14 31.77
CA ASN A 5 -52.65 -65.84 31.64
C ASN A 5 -51.93 -66.21 30.32
N SER A 6 -51.77 -65.19 29.47
CA SER A 6 -50.61 -65.01 28.59
C SER A 6 -50.31 -63.51 28.40
N GLU A 7 -49.10 -63.09 28.77
CA GLU A 7 -48.41 -61.86 28.30
C GLU A 7 -48.18 -61.95 26.77
N ALA A 8 -47.97 -60.92 25.93
CA ALA A 8 -47.50 -59.52 25.99
C ALA A 8 -48.17 -58.71 24.81
N PRO A 9 -47.74 -57.52 24.29
CA PRO A 9 -46.77 -56.49 24.69
C PRO A 9 -47.30 -55.01 24.58
N LYS A 10 -46.37 -54.05 24.77
CA LYS A 10 -46.48 -52.57 24.87
C LYS A 10 -46.95 -51.80 23.62
N ALA A 11 -47.60 -50.63 23.84
CA ALA A 11 -47.31 -49.36 23.13
C ALA A 11 -47.89 -48.09 23.82
N ALA A 12 -47.00 -47.10 23.97
CA ALA A 12 -47.13 -45.64 24.04
C ALA A 12 -48.15 -44.92 24.97
N THR A 13 -47.64 -44.07 25.87
CA THR A 13 -47.95 -42.62 25.89
C THR A 13 -47.03 -41.82 26.84
N ASN A 14 -46.25 -40.92 26.23
CA ASN A 14 -45.80 -39.59 26.66
C ASN A 14 -45.38 -39.34 28.12
N GLU A 15 -44.07 -39.36 28.37
CA GLU A 15 -43.46 -38.63 29.48
C GLU A 15 -43.25 -37.15 29.08
N ALA A 16 -43.97 -36.26 29.77
CA ALA A 16 -43.66 -34.83 29.78
C ALA A 16 -42.59 -34.57 30.85
N SER A 17 -41.51 -33.93 30.41
CA SER A 17 -40.31 -33.62 31.18
C SER A 17 -40.58 -32.71 32.37
N ASN A 18 -40.29 -33.21 33.58
CA ASN A 18 -40.17 -32.38 34.79
C ASN A 18 -38.78 -31.69 34.79
N LEU A 19 -38.71 -30.51 34.19
CA LEU A 19 -37.64 -29.54 34.43
C LEU A 19 -38.10 -28.58 35.53
N SER A 20 -37.64 -28.79 36.76
CA SER A 20 -37.58 -27.69 37.71
C SER A 20 -36.35 -27.79 38.61
N VAL A 21 -35.74 -26.64 38.84
CA VAL A 21 -34.68 -26.36 39.82
C VAL A 21 -33.26 -26.75 39.37
N THR A 22 -32.68 -25.99 38.44
CA THR A 22 -31.20 -25.79 38.37
C THR A 22 -30.75 -24.62 37.47
N SER A 23 -31.65 -23.87 36.82
CA SER A 23 -31.26 -22.78 35.90
C SER A 23 -31.00 -21.42 36.56
N LYS A 24 -31.23 -21.24 37.87
CA LYS A 24 -31.04 -19.95 38.55
C LYS A 24 -29.71 -19.79 39.30
N GLU A 25 -28.95 -20.86 39.50
CA GLU A 25 -27.64 -20.80 40.17
C GLU A 25 -26.46 -20.73 39.19
N LEU A 26 -26.65 -21.15 37.93
CA LEU A 26 -25.60 -21.09 36.89
C LEU A 26 -25.43 -19.71 36.22
N THR A 27 -26.36 -18.77 36.43
CA THR A 27 -26.22 -17.38 35.95
C THR A 27 -25.43 -16.48 36.90
N ASN A 28 -25.02 -16.98 38.07
CA ASN A 28 -24.12 -16.29 39.00
C ASN A 28 -22.68 -16.83 38.94
N MET A 29 -22.29 -17.51 37.86
CA MET A 29 -20.87 -17.67 37.54
C MET A 29 -20.29 -16.30 37.17
N SER A 30 -19.77 -15.65 38.21
CA SER A 30 -18.78 -14.58 38.18
C SER A 30 -17.97 -14.63 36.88
N ILE A 31 -18.25 -13.69 35.96
CA ILE A 31 -17.25 -13.29 34.98
C ILE A 31 -16.18 -12.60 35.84
N ALA A 32 -15.24 -13.39 36.34
CA ALA A 32 -13.99 -12.85 36.85
C ALA A 32 -13.42 -12.02 35.70
N ALA A 33 -13.39 -10.70 35.89
CA ALA A 33 -12.98 -9.77 34.86
C ALA A 33 -11.58 -10.18 34.40
N GLN A 34 -11.45 -10.68 33.18
CA GLN A 34 -10.15 -11.10 32.67
C GLN A 34 -9.29 -9.85 32.51
N ILE A 35 -8.23 -9.76 33.32
CA ILE A 35 -7.26 -8.68 33.26
C ILE A 35 -6.27 -9.05 32.16
N THR A 36 -6.33 -8.33 31.04
CA THR A 36 -5.36 -8.46 29.95
C THR A 36 -4.45 -7.25 30.02
N THR A 37 -3.16 -7.46 30.26
CA THR A 37 -2.16 -6.42 30.06
C THR A 37 -1.88 -6.30 28.58
N ILE A 38 -2.19 -5.15 27.98
CA ILE A 38 -1.74 -4.86 26.62
C ILE A 38 -0.53 -3.93 26.73
N ASN A 39 0.57 -4.33 26.08
CA ASN A 39 1.64 -3.41 25.78
C ASN A 39 1.12 -2.45 24.70
N VAL A 40 0.43 -1.40 25.14
CA VAL A 40 0.16 -0.29 24.25
C VAL A 40 1.53 0.29 23.96
N PRO A 41 1.91 0.51 22.69
CA PRO A 41 3.17 1.16 22.34
C PRO A 41 3.11 2.63 22.76
N PHE A 42 3.06 2.88 24.07
CA PHE A 42 3.16 4.14 24.74
C PHE A 42 4.51 4.16 25.43
N HIS A 43 5.56 4.40 24.65
CA HIS A 43 6.93 4.62 25.15
C HIS A 43 7.43 3.59 26.20
N GLY A 44 7.00 2.33 26.07
CA GLY A 44 7.44 1.21 26.93
C GLY A 44 6.61 0.96 28.18
N ASP A 45 5.48 1.65 28.37
CA ASP A 45 4.61 1.46 29.55
C ASP A 45 3.46 0.48 29.29
N THR A 46 3.16 -0.36 30.28
CA THR A 46 2.11 -1.37 30.22
C THR A 46 0.75 -0.77 30.59
N LEU A 47 -0.23 -0.85 29.68
CA LEU A 47 -1.61 -0.47 29.96
C LEU A 47 -2.39 -1.70 30.46
N TYR A 48 -3.00 -1.57 31.64
CA TYR A 48 -3.88 -2.60 32.19
C TYR A 48 -5.25 -2.49 31.55
N LEU A 49 -5.74 -3.57 30.92
CA LEU A 49 -7.09 -3.66 30.42
C LEU A 49 -7.89 -4.72 31.15
N VAL A 50 -9.18 -4.47 31.24
CA VAL A 50 -10.17 -5.36 31.81
C VAL A 50 -11.25 -5.59 30.77
N SER A 51 -11.55 -6.85 30.48
CA SER A 51 -12.70 -7.19 29.64
C SER A 51 -13.99 -7.10 30.44
N TYR A 52 -14.93 -6.26 30.00
CA TYR A 52 -16.24 -6.10 30.62
C TYR A 52 -17.32 -5.97 29.54
N ASN A 53 -18.34 -6.83 29.58
CA ASN A 53 -19.39 -6.93 28.56
C ASN A 53 -18.85 -7.08 27.12
N GLY A 54 -17.72 -7.78 26.95
CA GLY A 54 -17.09 -8.00 25.63
C GLY A 54 -16.32 -6.79 25.09
N GLU A 55 -16.23 -5.68 25.83
CA GLU A 55 -15.45 -4.51 25.46
C GLU A 55 -14.24 -4.32 26.40
N PRO A 56 -13.11 -3.81 25.90
CA PRO A 56 -11.95 -3.50 26.73
C PRO A 56 -12.12 -2.16 27.46
N PHE A 57 -11.88 -2.18 28.76
CA PHE A 57 -11.87 -1.01 29.64
C PHE A 57 -10.51 -0.83 30.31
N THR A 58 -10.14 0.42 30.62
CA THR A 58 -8.90 0.75 31.33
C THR A 58 -9.22 1.43 32.67
N PRO A 59 -8.58 1.03 33.79
CA PRO A 59 -8.73 1.73 35.06
C PRO A 59 -8.05 3.10 34.97
N MET A 60 -8.80 4.18 35.23
CA MET A 60 -8.31 5.53 34.96
C MET A 60 -7.43 6.09 36.08
N LYS A 61 -7.68 5.72 37.33
CA LYS A 61 -6.96 6.27 38.48
C LYS A 61 -5.44 6.05 38.40
N PRO A 62 -4.94 4.83 38.12
CA PRO A 62 -3.50 4.60 37.97
C PRO A 62 -2.85 5.45 36.86
N ILE A 63 -3.57 5.69 35.75
CA ILE A 63 -3.08 6.51 34.63
C ILE A 63 -2.97 7.97 35.05
N VAL A 64 -4.02 8.50 35.69
CA VAL A 64 -4.09 9.89 36.17
C VAL A 64 -3.01 10.16 37.22
N ASP A 65 -2.89 9.27 38.20
CA ASP A 65 -1.89 9.35 39.27
C ASP A 65 -0.47 9.24 38.68
N GLY A 66 -0.24 8.32 37.73
CA GLY A 66 1.04 8.15 37.05
C GLY A 66 1.50 9.40 36.28
N MET A 67 0.55 10.13 35.68
CA MET A 67 0.78 11.41 35.01
C MET A 67 1.00 12.60 35.98
N GLY A 68 0.78 12.39 37.28
CA GLY A 68 0.84 13.42 38.33
C GLY A 68 -0.30 14.43 38.25
N LEU A 69 -1.45 14.01 37.74
CA LEU A 69 -2.66 14.82 37.66
C LEU A 69 -3.56 14.56 38.87
N ASP A 70 -4.38 15.54 39.24
CA ASP A 70 -5.36 15.36 40.33
C ASP A 70 -6.51 14.45 39.89
N TRP A 71 -6.68 13.32 40.60
CA TRP A 71 -7.72 12.34 40.34
C TRP A 71 -9.13 12.93 40.43
N ALA A 72 -9.43 13.72 41.47
CA ALA A 72 -10.79 14.23 41.67
C ALA A 72 -11.24 15.09 40.48
N SER A 73 -10.38 16.02 40.05
CA SER A 73 -10.63 16.88 38.89
C SER A 73 -10.80 16.08 37.60
N GLN A 74 -9.96 15.07 37.36
CA GLN A 74 -10.06 14.25 36.14
C GLN A 74 -11.28 13.34 36.17
N PHE A 75 -11.62 12.79 37.33
CA PHE A 75 -12.80 11.95 37.51
C PHE A 75 -14.08 12.71 37.20
N THR A 76 -14.21 13.95 37.66
CA THR A 76 -15.35 14.82 37.32
C THR A 76 -15.44 15.06 35.81
N LYS A 77 -14.32 15.35 35.14
CA LYS A 77 -14.28 15.51 33.67
C LYS A 77 -14.71 14.23 32.95
N ILE A 78 -14.20 13.08 33.43
CA ILE A 78 -14.50 11.77 32.86
C ILE A 78 -15.99 11.45 33.00
N LYS A 79 -16.56 11.59 34.21
CA LYS A 79 -18.00 11.40 34.46
C LYS A 79 -18.89 12.34 33.65
N ASN A 80 -18.46 13.58 33.41
CA ASN A 80 -19.25 14.54 32.64
C ASN A 80 -19.17 14.30 31.12
N ARG A 81 -17.97 14.19 30.56
CA ARG A 81 -17.76 14.09 29.10
C ARG A 81 -17.96 12.68 28.54
N PHE A 82 -17.68 11.65 29.34
CA PHE A 82 -17.70 10.25 28.92
C PHE A 82 -18.71 9.41 29.71
N LYS A 83 -19.78 10.04 30.22
CA LYS A 83 -20.81 9.42 31.07
C LYS A 83 -21.29 8.04 30.59
N SER A 84 -21.45 7.86 29.27
CA SER A 84 -21.94 6.62 28.66
C SER A 84 -20.87 5.53 28.49
N SER A 85 -19.60 5.81 28.78
CA SER A 85 -18.46 4.91 28.56
C SER A 85 -17.61 4.69 29.81
N VAL A 86 -18.09 5.18 30.97
CA VAL A 86 -17.43 5.03 32.27
C VAL A 86 -18.25 4.07 33.11
N VAL A 87 -17.58 3.05 33.66
CA VAL A 87 -18.20 2.00 34.48
C VAL A 87 -17.34 1.78 35.71
N GLU A 88 -17.97 1.54 36.86
CA GLU A 88 -17.28 1.09 38.07
C GLU A 88 -17.20 -0.44 38.02
N ILE A 89 -15.97 -0.97 37.96
CA ILE A 89 -15.70 -2.40 37.86
C ILE A 89 -14.97 -2.83 39.13
N THR A 90 -15.51 -3.84 39.83
CA THR A 90 -14.86 -4.44 40.98
C THR A 90 -13.64 -5.24 40.53
N MET A 91 -12.45 -4.86 41.03
CA MET A 91 -11.18 -5.50 40.69
C MET A 91 -10.42 -5.92 41.94
N VAL A 92 -9.70 -7.03 41.85
CA VAL A 92 -8.76 -7.46 42.88
C VAL A 92 -7.52 -6.58 42.78
N ALA A 93 -7.27 -5.78 43.81
CA ALA A 93 -6.06 -4.98 43.90
C ALA A 93 -4.85 -5.84 44.31
N ALA A 94 -3.65 -5.26 44.25
CA ALA A 94 -2.39 -5.95 44.56
C ALA A 94 -2.32 -6.54 45.99
N ASP A 95 -3.14 -6.02 46.92
CA ASP A 95 -3.28 -6.50 48.30
C ASP A 95 -4.35 -7.59 48.47
N GLY A 96 -4.87 -8.14 47.37
CA GLY A 96 -5.91 -9.19 47.37
C GLY A 96 -7.31 -8.70 47.71
N LYS A 97 -7.51 -7.38 47.91
CA LYS A 97 -8.82 -6.81 48.25
C LYS A 97 -9.57 -6.36 46.99
N ASN A 98 -10.88 -6.61 46.99
CA ASN A 98 -11.78 -6.07 45.98
C ASN A 98 -11.95 -4.57 46.16
N ARG A 99 -11.72 -3.80 45.09
CA ARG A 99 -11.99 -2.37 45.02
C ARG A 99 -12.75 -2.05 43.74
N ASP A 100 -13.73 -1.18 43.87
CA ASP A 100 -14.42 -0.62 42.71
C ASP A 100 -13.52 0.42 42.05
N MET A 101 -13.14 0.14 40.81
CA MET A 101 -12.27 1.00 40.02
C MET A 101 -13.09 1.68 38.95
N SER A 102 -12.94 3.00 38.84
CA SER A 102 -13.55 3.76 37.75
C SER A 102 -12.79 3.51 36.46
N CYS A 103 -13.45 2.82 35.54
CA CYS A 103 -12.88 2.36 34.28
C CYS A 103 -13.51 3.10 33.09
N LEU A 104 -12.69 3.45 32.11
CA LEU A 104 -13.11 4.08 30.86
C LEU A 104 -12.95 3.09 29.72
N ALA A 105 -13.94 3.02 28.81
CA ALA A 105 -13.81 2.21 27.61
C ALA A 105 -12.58 2.64 26.80
N LEU A 106 -11.74 1.69 26.38
CA LEU A 106 -10.45 1.98 25.74
C LEU A 106 -10.60 2.91 24.52
N ARG A 107 -11.66 2.73 23.72
CA ARG A 107 -11.97 3.59 22.56
C ARG A 107 -12.13 5.08 22.88
N LYS A 108 -12.41 5.43 24.14
CA LYS A 108 -12.56 6.82 24.60
C LYS A 108 -11.29 7.39 25.23
N LEU A 109 -10.28 6.55 25.48
CA LEU A 109 -9.02 6.98 26.09
C LEU A 109 -8.29 8.07 25.28
N PRO A 110 -8.15 7.98 23.94
CA PRO A 110 -7.52 9.05 23.15
C PRO A 110 -8.28 10.39 23.28
N GLY A 111 -9.61 10.31 23.26
CA GLY A 111 -10.48 11.48 23.44
C GLY A 111 -10.33 12.14 24.81
N TRP A 112 -10.04 11.38 25.87
CA TRP A 112 -9.70 11.93 27.19
C TRP A 112 -8.28 12.51 27.21
N LEU A 113 -7.29 11.80 26.64
CA LEU A 113 -5.90 12.27 26.55
C LEU A 113 -5.80 13.62 25.85
N HIS A 114 -6.57 13.86 24.79
CA HIS A 114 -6.62 15.14 24.09
C HIS A 114 -7.19 16.29 24.96
N THR A 115 -7.86 16.00 26.09
CA THR A 115 -8.33 17.04 27.03
C THR A 115 -7.29 17.46 28.05
N ILE A 116 -6.14 16.76 28.10
CA ILE A 116 -5.08 17.02 29.06
C ILE A 116 -4.21 18.16 28.57
N ASN A 117 -4.04 19.16 29.43
CA ASN A 117 -3.04 20.20 29.21
C ASN A 117 -1.66 19.66 29.59
N VAL A 118 -0.77 19.56 28.62
CA VAL A 118 0.60 19.04 28.76
C VAL A 118 1.38 19.78 29.87
N GLY A 119 1.19 21.08 30.04
CA GLY A 119 1.87 21.85 31.09
C GLY A 119 1.52 21.43 32.52
N LYS A 120 0.37 20.77 32.72
CA LYS A 120 -0.06 20.25 34.02
C LYS A 120 0.39 18.81 34.30
N VAL A 121 0.98 18.14 33.33
CA VAL A 121 1.56 16.80 33.47
C VAL A 121 2.97 16.92 34.09
N ARG A 122 3.42 15.87 34.79
CA ARG A 122 4.81 15.72 35.25
C ARG A 122 5.82 16.07 34.14
N PRO A 123 6.83 16.92 34.39
CA PRO A 123 7.77 17.40 33.37
C PRO A 123 8.35 16.31 32.45
N GLU A 124 8.76 15.19 33.03
CA GLU A 124 9.35 14.02 32.37
C GLU A 124 8.38 13.26 31.44
N LEU A 125 7.07 13.48 31.56
CA LEU A 125 6.04 12.87 30.73
C LEU A 125 5.45 13.84 29.69
N ARG A 126 5.75 15.14 29.78
CA ARG A 126 5.14 16.17 28.91
C ARG A 126 5.38 15.91 27.43
N GLU A 127 6.63 15.64 27.07
CA GLU A 127 7.01 15.34 25.69
C GLU A 127 6.30 14.08 25.17
N LYS A 128 6.21 13.03 26.00
CA LYS A 128 5.50 11.79 25.65
C LYS A 128 4.02 12.04 25.40
N VAL A 129 3.36 12.83 26.26
CA VAL A 129 1.93 13.16 26.11
C VAL A 129 1.69 14.03 24.87
N SER A 130 2.55 15.03 24.60
CA SER A 130 2.45 15.87 23.40
C SER A 130 2.53 15.03 22.12
N ARG A 131 3.57 14.18 22.02
CA ARG A 131 3.74 13.29 20.86
C ARG A 131 2.55 12.37 20.65
N TYR A 132 1.95 11.88 21.73
CA TYR A 132 0.77 11.02 21.62
C TYR A 132 -0.46 11.79 21.12
N GLN A 133 -0.65 13.03 21.57
CA GLN A 133 -1.73 13.89 21.09
C GLN A 133 -1.56 14.18 19.59
N GLU A 134 -0.35 14.56 19.18
CA GLU A 134 0.01 14.78 17.76
C GLU A 134 -0.20 13.51 16.92
N GLU A 135 0.21 12.34 17.41
CA GLU A 135 -0.01 11.08 16.71
C GLU A 135 -1.50 10.76 16.53
N CYS A 136 -2.34 11.05 17.53
CA CYS A 136 -3.78 10.88 17.39
C CYS A 136 -4.36 11.79 16.29
N ASP A 137 -3.86 13.02 16.21
CA ASP A 137 -4.27 13.99 15.20
C ASP A 137 -3.82 13.52 13.79
N ASP A 138 -2.59 13.04 13.66
CA ASP A 138 -2.05 12.47 12.41
C ASP A 138 -2.81 11.23 11.96
N VAL A 139 -3.12 10.31 12.88
CA VAL A 139 -3.91 9.10 12.61
C VAL A 139 -5.30 9.46 12.11
N LEU A 140 -5.97 10.42 12.74
CA LEU A 140 -7.28 10.89 12.31
C LEU A 140 -7.20 11.57 10.94
N TYR A 141 -6.19 12.40 10.71
CA TYR A 141 -5.94 13.04 9.43
C TYR A 141 -5.73 12.02 8.31
N GLN A 142 -4.80 11.08 8.49
CA GLN A 142 -4.50 10.02 7.52
C GLN A 142 -5.74 9.17 7.22
N TYR A 143 -6.52 8.82 8.23
CA TYR A 143 -7.76 8.08 8.02
C TYR A 143 -8.74 8.86 7.13
N TRP A 144 -8.91 10.17 7.38
CA TRP A 144 -9.82 11.00 6.59
C TRP A 144 -9.32 11.34 5.18
N THR A 145 -8.01 11.48 4.98
CA THR A 145 -7.45 11.83 3.66
C THR A 145 -7.18 10.61 2.79
N ASN A 146 -6.69 9.52 3.38
CA ASN A 146 -6.19 8.35 2.65
C ASN A 146 -7.14 7.15 2.75
N GLY A 147 -8.10 7.18 3.68
CA GLY A 147 -9.05 6.08 3.93
C GLY A 147 -8.50 4.89 4.73
N GLU A 148 -7.18 4.82 4.93
CA GLU A 148 -6.51 3.80 5.72
C GLU A 148 -5.42 4.40 6.62
N VAL A 149 -5.16 3.75 7.76
CA VAL A 149 -4.06 4.10 8.67
C VAL A 149 -3.22 2.86 8.92
N LYS A 150 -1.91 2.98 8.71
CA LYS A 150 -0.94 1.91 8.95
C LYS A 150 -0.09 2.24 10.18
N ASN A 151 -0.03 1.32 11.14
CA ASN A 151 0.79 1.48 12.33
C ASN A 151 2.20 0.91 12.08
N HIS A 152 3.12 1.79 11.70
CA HIS A 152 4.52 1.46 11.38
C HIS A 152 5.33 0.92 12.58
N ARG A 153 4.84 1.09 13.82
CA ARG A 153 5.52 0.56 15.02
C ARG A 153 5.32 -0.94 15.20
N LYS A 154 4.29 -1.50 14.55
CA LYS A 154 3.99 -2.92 14.63
C LYS A 154 4.88 -3.69 13.65
N LYS A 155 6.15 -3.80 13.99
CA LYS A 155 7.11 -4.59 13.23
C LYS A 155 6.88 -6.07 13.49
N THR A 156 7.01 -6.90 12.47
CA THR A 156 7.04 -8.35 12.67
C THR A 156 8.33 -8.75 13.40
N THR A 157 8.39 -9.95 13.96
CA THR A 157 9.62 -10.48 14.53
C THR A 157 10.46 -11.17 13.47
N VAL A 158 11.73 -11.42 13.78
CA VAL A 158 12.63 -12.17 12.90
C VAL A 158 12.07 -13.58 12.63
N ASP A 159 11.59 -14.26 13.68
CA ASP A 159 11.05 -15.62 13.58
C ASP A 159 9.82 -15.71 12.67
N GLN A 160 8.95 -14.69 12.73
CA GLN A 160 7.78 -14.60 11.87
C GLN A 160 8.15 -14.48 10.39
N ARG A 161 9.30 -13.88 10.09
CA ARG A 161 9.80 -13.66 8.72
C ARG A 161 10.73 -14.76 8.22
N THR A 162 11.05 -15.77 9.02
CA THR A 162 11.88 -16.89 8.60
C THR A 162 11.42 -17.51 7.28
N PRO A 163 10.11 -17.79 7.06
CA PRO A 163 9.65 -18.34 5.78
C PRO A 163 9.97 -17.44 4.56
N LEU A 164 9.89 -16.12 4.74
CA LEU A 164 10.24 -15.16 3.68
C LEU A 164 11.75 -15.16 3.41
N ARG A 165 12.57 -15.24 4.46
CA ARG A 165 14.03 -15.34 4.31
C ARG A 165 14.42 -16.62 3.57
N ASP A 166 13.77 -17.74 3.89
CA ASP A 166 14.01 -19.02 3.21
C ASP A 166 13.60 -18.96 1.72
N ALA A 167 12.47 -18.33 1.41
CA ALA A 167 12.04 -18.10 0.04
C ALA A 167 13.05 -17.24 -0.74
N VAL A 168 13.57 -16.17 -0.13
CA VAL A 168 14.60 -15.30 -0.71
C VAL A 168 15.93 -16.05 -0.90
N ASN A 169 16.35 -16.86 0.07
CA ASN A 169 17.54 -17.71 -0.05
C ASN A 169 17.41 -18.67 -1.25
N MET A 170 16.23 -19.28 -1.44
CA MET A 170 15.97 -20.13 -2.59
C MET A 170 16.01 -19.36 -3.91
N LEU A 171 15.47 -18.13 -3.94
CA LEU A 171 15.51 -17.27 -5.12
C LEU A 171 16.94 -16.91 -5.52
N VAL A 172 17.74 -16.47 -4.56
CA VAL A 172 19.18 -16.17 -4.76
C VAL A 172 19.92 -17.41 -5.24
N GLY A 173 19.72 -18.56 -4.60
CA GLY A 173 20.40 -19.81 -4.95
C GLY A 173 20.03 -20.36 -6.33
N LYS A 174 18.75 -20.28 -6.74
CA LYS A 174 18.30 -20.82 -8.03
C LYS A 174 18.49 -19.87 -9.21
N LYS A 175 18.43 -18.56 -8.99
CA LYS A 175 18.51 -17.55 -10.07
C LYS A 175 19.79 -16.73 -10.08
N GLY A 176 20.67 -16.89 -9.09
CA GLY A 176 21.93 -16.14 -8.98
C GLY A 176 21.75 -14.63 -8.76
N LEU A 177 20.57 -14.22 -8.26
CA LEU A 177 20.28 -12.83 -7.89
C LEU A 177 21.10 -12.42 -6.66
N ARG A 178 21.40 -11.13 -6.53
CA ARG A 178 21.91 -10.60 -5.26
C ARG A 178 20.79 -10.57 -4.22
N TYR A 179 21.16 -10.71 -2.95
CA TYR A 179 20.20 -10.62 -1.84
C TYR A 179 19.45 -9.29 -1.83
N ASP A 180 20.19 -8.23 -2.09
CA ASP A 180 19.75 -6.85 -2.19
C ASP A 180 18.62 -6.74 -3.24
N ASP A 181 18.85 -7.25 -4.45
CA ASP A 181 17.85 -7.24 -5.52
C ASP A 181 16.60 -8.05 -5.15
N ALA A 182 16.79 -9.22 -4.52
CA ALA A 182 15.67 -10.06 -4.09
C ALA A 182 14.80 -9.38 -3.01
N TYR A 183 15.40 -8.64 -2.09
CA TYR A 183 14.64 -7.84 -1.11
C TYR A 183 14.00 -6.61 -1.75
N THR A 184 14.68 -5.94 -2.68
CA THR A 184 14.09 -4.82 -3.44
C THR A 184 12.80 -5.23 -4.13
N MET A 185 12.72 -6.45 -4.69
CA MET A 185 11.49 -6.96 -5.28
C MET A 185 10.33 -7.04 -4.27
N VAL A 186 10.61 -7.52 -3.05
CA VAL A 186 9.62 -7.58 -1.97
C VAL A 186 9.22 -6.16 -1.54
N HIS A 187 10.20 -5.27 -1.38
CA HIS A 187 9.96 -3.88 -0.98
C HIS A 187 9.02 -3.16 -1.97
N GLN A 188 9.31 -3.27 -3.27
CA GLN A 188 8.47 -2.69 -4.33
C GLN A 188 7.07 -3.31 -4.37
N ARG A 189 6.96 -4.63 -4.22
CA ARG A 189 5.67 -5.33 -4.31
C ARG A 189 4.72 -4.94 -3.18
N PHE A 190 5.25 -4.71 -1.99
CA PHE A 190 4.47 -4.42 -0.79
C PHE A 190 4.50 -2.95 -0.37
N ASN A 191 5.25 -2.11 -1.11
CA ASN A 191 5.45 -0.69 -0.83
C ASN A 191 5.93 -0.44 0.61
N ILE A 192 7.05 -1.06 0.95
CA ILE A 192 7.73 -1.00 2.26
C ILE A 192 9.20 -0.69 2.07
N ASP A 193 9.83 -0.08 3.07
CA ASP A 193 11.28 0.20 3.04
C ASP A 193 12.11 -0.97 3.58
N SER A 194 11.50 -1.78 4.45
CA SER A 194 12.12 -2.94 5.08
C SER A 194 11.10 -4.06 5.34
N ILE A 195 11.53 -5.31 5.18
CA ILE A 195 10.68 -6.49 5.38
C ILE A 195 10.07 -6.61 6.78
N ASP A 196 10.59 -5.88 7.78
CA ASP A 196 10.02 -5.87 9.13
C ASP A 196 8.71 -5.08 9.26
N GLU A 197 8.39 -4.27 8.25
CA GLU A 197 7.12 -3.55 8.12
C GLU A 197 5.98 -4.40 7.54
N LEU A 198 6.30 -5.59 7.01
CA LEU A 198 5.27 -6.53 6.57
C LEU A 198 4.38 -6.92 7.73
N SER A 199 3.07 -6.87 7.53
CA SER A 199 2.10 -7.45 8.46
C SER A 199 2.15 -8.98 8.44
N LEU A 200 1.63 -9.63 9.48
CA LEU A 200 1.53 -11.10 9.55
C LEU A 200 0.75 -11.71 8.38
N GLU A 201 -0.21 -10.97 7.83
CA GLU A 201 -1.02 -11.39 6.70
C GLU A 201 -0.29 -11.21 5.37
N GLN A 202 0.63 -10.24 5.30
CA GLN A 202 1.44 -9.99 4.11
C GLN A 202 2.62 -10.96 3.98
N ILE A 203 3.12 -11.54 5.07
CA ILE A 203 4.25 -12.49 5.04
C ILE A 203 3.96 -13.69 4.12
N PRO A 204 2.83 -14.42 4.25
CA PRO A 204 2.50 -15.52 3.34
C PRO A 204 2.40 -15.08 1.87
N LEU A 205 1.85 -13.89 1.62
CA LEU A 205 1.72 -13.33 0.27
C LEU A 205 3.10 -12.99 -0.33
N ALA A 206 4.02 -12.49 0.50
CA ALA A 206 5.38 -12.19 0.09
C ALA A 206 6.17 -13.47 -0.24
N VAL A 207 6.00 -14.52 0.57
CA VAL A 207 6.57 -15.85 0.31
C VAL A 207 6.06 -16.40 -1.01
N GLU A 208 4.74 -16.37 -1.23
CA GLU A 208 4.12 -16.83 -2.48
C GLU A 208 4.66 -16.04 -3.68
N TYR A 209 4.76 -14.71 -3.56
CA TYR A 209 5.32 -13.86 -4.59
C TYR A 209 6.77 -14.26 -4.95
N VAL A 210 7.63 -14.42 -3.94
CA VAL A 210 9.03 -14.83 -4.15
C VAL A 210 9.09 -16.23 -4.78
N HIS A 211 8.29 -17.18 -4.32
CA HIS A 211 8.23 -18.52 -4.92
C HIS A 211 7.75 -18.49 -6.37
N ARG A 212 6.78 -17.64 -6.70
CA ARG A 212 6.32 -17.46 -8.09
C ARG A 212 7.45 -16.94 -8.97
N VAL A 213 8.22 -15.96 -8.49
CA VAL A 213 9.41 -15.44 -9.19
C VAL A 213 10.46 -16.54 -9.41
N VAL A 214 10.61 -17.47 -8.47
CA VAL A 214 11.50 -18.63 -8.64
C VAL A 214 11.02 -19.55 -9.76
N LEU A 215 9.72 -19.80 -9.85
CA LEU A 215 9.10 -20.74 -10.78
C LEU A 215 8.91 -20.18 -12.20
N GLU A 216 8.61 -18.90 -12.34
CA GLU A 216 8.49 -18.22 -13.63
C GLU A 216 9.89 -18.02 -14.20
N GLY A 217 10.33 -18.91 -15.10
CA GLY A 217 11.62 -18.82 -15.80
C GLY A 217 11.85 -17.45 -16.47
N GLU A 218 13.12 -17.03 -16.53
CA GLU A 218 13.60 -15.71 -16.99
C GLU A 218 13.09 -14.51 -16.20
N PHE A 219 13.80 -14.18 -15.12
CA PHE A 219 13.72 -12.83 -14.55
C PHE A 219 14.71 -11.93 -15.31
N ILE A 220 14.31 -11.43 -16.47
CA ILE A 220 14.88 -10.17 -16.95
C ILE A 220 14.30 -9.12 -16.03
N GLY A 221 15.15 -8.56 -15.16
CA GLY A 221 14.76 -7.50 -14.24
C GLY A 221 13.93 -6.47 -14.98
N ARG A 222 12.65 -6.36 -14.60
CA ARG A 222 11.80 -5.26 -15.01
C ARG A 222 12.31 -4.05 -14.25
N GLN A 223 13.35 -3.40 -14.78
CA GLN A 223 13.41 -1.96 -14.65
C GLN A 223 12.05 -1.45 -15.11
N GLU A 224 11.49 -0.50 -14.38
CA GLU A 224 10.34 0.25 -14.83
C GLU A 224 10.60 0.66 -16.28
N LYS A 225 9.90 -0.01 -17.21
CA LYS A 225 9.65 0.59 -18.51
C LYS A 225 8.77 1.79 -18.19
N LYS A 226 9.42 2.92 -17.90
CA LYS A 226 9.03 4.17 -18.55
C LYS A 226 8.71 3.76 -19.98
N THR A 227 7.53 4.12 -20.43
CA THR A 227 7.18 4.18 -21.86
C THR A 227 8.46 4.38 -22.66
N ASN A 228 8.70 3.55 -23.69
CA ASN A 228 9.84 3.70 -24.61
C ASN A 228 9.73 5.07 -25.30
N GLU A 229 9.98 6.13 -24.56
CA GLU A 229 9.99 7.51 -24.99
C GLU A 229 11.39 7.74 -25.50
N LEU A 230 11.47 8.04 -26.79
CA LEU A 230 12.72 8.45 -27.41
C LEU A 230 13.26 9.63 -26.60
N SER A 231 14.53 9.56 -26.19
CA SER A 231 15.20 10.75 -25.65
C SER A 231 15.18 11.88 -26.69
N ALA A 232 15.27 13.13 -26.26
CA ALA A 232 15.30 14.28 -27.17
C ALA A 232 16.39 14.15 -28.25
N LYS A 233 17.52 13.52 -27.91
CA LYS A 233 18.63 13.25 -28.82
C LYS A 233 18.31 12.18 -29.86
N GLU A 234 17.66 11.08 -29.46
CA GLU A 234 17.23 10.02 -30.37
C GLU A 234 16.13 10.53 -31.30
N ALA A 235 15.17 11.26 -30.76
CA ALA A 235 14.13 11.93 -31.52
C ALA A 235 14.74 12.90 -32.56
N ASN A 236 15.67 13.76 -32.16
CA ASN A 236 16.35 14.69 -33.07
C ASN A 236 17.07 13.96 -34.21
N SER A 237 17.74 12.85 -33.92
CA SER A 237 18.46 12.04 -34.92
C SER A 237 17.49 11.42 -35.95
N LEU A 238 16.34 10.93 -35.51
CA LEU A 238 15.34 10.35 -36.41
C LEU A 238 14.63 11.42 -37.25
N VAL A 239 14.35 12.59 -36.67
CA VAL A 239 13.78 13.74 -37.40
C VAL A 239 14.75 14.24 -38.48
N TRP A 240 16.05 14.25 -38.20
CA TRP A 240 17.07 14.58 -39.21
C TRP A 240 17.09 13.57 -40.36
N LEU A 241 17.05 12.28 -40.04
CA LEU A 241 17.04 11.23 -41.05
C LEU A 241 15.80 11.33 -41.94
N TRP A 242 14.63 11.63 -41.35
CA TRP A 242 13.40 11.88 -42.09
C TRP A 242 13.51 13.11 -43.01
N ASP A 243 14.05 14.23 -42.53
CA ASP A 243 14.25 15.44 -43.36
C ASP A 243 15.23 15.17 -44.52
N TYR A 244 16.31 14.43 -44.25
CA TYR A 244 17.28 14.03 -45.27
C TYR A 244 16.66 13.12 -46.33
N ALA A 245 15.84 12.15 -45.92
CA ALA A 245 15.13 11.27 -46.85
C ALA A 245 14.19 12.05 -47.79
N ASN A 246 13.46 13.04 -47.26
CA ASN A 246 12.61 13.90 -48.09
C ASN A 246 13.42 14.76 -49.08
N ARG A 247 14.56 15.32 -48.65
CA ARG A 247 15.45 16.10 -49.55
C ARG A 247 16.04 15.24 -50.65
N SER A 248 16.50 14.03 -50.30
CA SER A 248 17.03 13.06 -51.25
C SER A 248 15.98 12.66 -52.28
N GLN A 249 14.75 12.39 -51.83
CA GLN A 249 13.62 12.12 -52.71
C GLN A 249 13.36 13.27 -53.69
N ALA A 250 13.32 14.52 -53.22
CA ALA A 250 13.11 15.69 -54.07
C ALA A 250 14.19 15.79 -55.16
N LEU A 251 15.46 15.60 -54.79
CA LEU A 251 16.58 15.59 -55.73
C LEU A 251 16.42 14.49 -56.80
N PHE A 252 16.00 13.28 -56.43
CA PHE A 252 15.78 12.20 -57.40
C PHE A 252 14.64 12.49 -58.37
N ARG A 253 13.57 13.16 -57.92
CA ARG A 253 12.49 13.66 -58.80
C ARG A 253 13.02 14.69 -59.81
N GLU A 254 13.87 15.59 -59.37
CA GLU A 254 14.48 16.62 -60.23
C GLU A 254 15.47 16.02 -61.24
N LEU A 255 16.24 15.00 -60.84
CA LEU A 255 17.20 14.34 -61.71
C LEU A 255 16.55 13.42 -62.75
N TYR A 256 15.39 12.83 -62.45
CA TYR A 256 14.76 11.84 -63.30
C TYR A 256 14.54 12.31 -64.76
N PRO A 257 13.97 13.50 -65.05
CA PRO A 257 13.79 13.97 -66.43
C PRO A 257 15.11 14.06 -67.21
N ALA A 258 16.16 14.59 -66.59
CA ALA A 258 17.47 14.74 -67.22
C ALA A 258 18.11 13.36 -67.51
N MET A 259 18.05 12.45 -66.53
CA MET A 259 18.59 11.08 -66.67
C MET A 259 17.83 10.27 -67.72
N LYS A 260 16.53 10.50 -67.87
CA LYS A 260 15.69 9.90 -68.92
C LYS A 260 16.04 10.47 -70.30
N GLN A 261 16.28 11.77 -70.41
CA GLN A 261 16.60 12.44 -71.67
C GLN A 261 17.93 11.93 -72.27
N ILE A 262 18.93 11.66 -71.42
CA ILE A 262 20.20 11.09 -71.85
C ILE A 262 20.17 9.54 -71.97
N GLN A 263 18.99 8.92 -71.89
CA GLN A 263 18.79 7.47 -71.93
C GLN A 263 19.68 6.68 -70.95
N SER A 264 19.93 7.26 -69.77
CA SER A 264 20.76 6.60 -68.76
C SER A 264 20.04 5.42 -68.14
N ASN A 265 20.77 4.33 -67.92
CA ASN A 265 20.30 3.16 -67.16
C ASN A 265 19.95 3.49 -65.71
N TYR A 266 20.35 4.66 -65.20
CA TYR A 266 19.99 5.15 -63.87
C TYR A 266 18.62 5.84 -63.82
N SER A 267 17.99 6.15 -64.95
CA SER A 267 16.69 6.85 -65.01
C SER A 267 15.60 6.12 -64.22
N GLY A 268 15.53 4.79 -64.31
CA GLY A 268 14.60 3.98 -63.51
C GLY A 268 14.83 4.15 -62.00
N LYS A 269 16.09 4.07 -61.54
CA LYS A 269 16.42 4.27 -60.11
C LYS A 269 16.06 5.67 -59.60
N CYS A 270 16.28 6.70 -60.42
CA CYS A 270 15.87 8.06 -60.07
C CYS A 270 14.35 8.19 -59.94
N TYR A 271 13.58 7.52 -60.81
CA TYR A 271 12.13 7.47 -60.70
C TYR A 271 11.69 6.77 -59.41
N ASP A 272 12.22 5.58 -59.13
CA ASP A 272 11.87 4.79 -57.96
C ASP A 272 12.19 5.55 -56.66
N TYR A 273 13.40 6.11 -56.55
CA TYR A 273 13.83 6.88 -55.39
C TYR A 273 13.05 8.19 -55.22
N GLY A 274 12.62 8.78 -56.34
CA GLY A 274 11.78 9.97 -56.36
C GLY A 274 10.33 9.70 -55.94
N HIS A 275 9.71 8.62 -56.38
CA HIS A 275 8.25 8.44 -56.25
C HIS A 275 7.84 7.35 -55.27
N GLU A 276 8.46 6.18 -55.31
CA GLU A 276 8.00 5.00 -54.56
C GLU A 276 8.25 5.13 -53.05
N PHE A 277 9.36 5.75 -52.64
CA PHE A 277 9.68 5.93 -51.22
C PHE A 277 8.80 6.98 -50.51
N SER A 278 7.96 7.71 -51.24
CA SER A 278 7.11 8.78 -50.68
C SER A 278 6.13 8.24 -49.63
N TYR A 279 5.62 7.03 -49.86
CA TYR A 279 4.69 6.37 -48.95
C TYR A 279 5.36 6.01 -47.62
N ILE A 280 6.55 5.38 -47.68
CA ILE A 280 7.30 4.94 -46.49
C ILE A 280 7.77 6.15 -45.67
N ILE A 281 8.26 7.21 -46.34
CA ILE A 281 8.66 8.46 -45.68
C ILE A 281 7.45 9.14 -45.00
N GLY A 282 6.26 9.05 -45.60
CA GLY A 282 5.00 9.50 -45.02
C GLY A 282 4.62 8.74 -43.74
N MET A 283 4.70 7.40 -43.77
CA MET A 283 4.45 6.57 -42.58
C MET A 283 5.45 6.88 -41.44
N ALA A 284 6.73 7.05 -41.77
CA ALA A 284 7.75 7.40 -40.80
C ALA A 284 7.45 8.76 -40.14
N ARG A 285 6.91 9.73 -40.89
CA ARG A 285 6.48 11.03 -40.36
C ARG A 285 5.42 10.88 -39.27
N ASP A 286 4.40 10.07 -39.53
CA ASP A 286 3.27 9.90 -38.61
C ASP A 286 3.71 9.20 -37.31
N VAL A 287 4.62 8.24 -37.42
CA VAL A 287 5.27 7.60 -36.25
C VAL A 287 6.06 8.63 -35.44
N LEU A 288 6.86 9.48 -36.11
CA LEU A 288 7.65 10.52 -35.44
C LEU A 288 6.75 11.54 -34.73
N ILE A 289 5.71 12.07 -35.38
CA ILE A 289 4.78 13.02 -34.77
C ILE A 289 4.16 12.44 -33.48
N ASN A 290 3.78 11.17 -33.49
CA ASN A 290 3.18 10.51 -32.33
C ASN A 290 4.18 10.34 -31.17
N HIS A 291 5.43 10.01 -31.46
CA HIS A 291 6.44 9.73 -30.42
C HIS A 291 7.21 10.96 -29.96
N THR A 292 7.13 12.08 -30.69
CA THR A 292 7.81 13.33 -30.34
C THR A 292 6.86 14.41 -29.81
N ARG A 293 5.62 14.05 -29.43
CA ARG A 293 4.60 15.00 -28.97
C ARG A 293 4.99 15.71 -27.67
N ASP A 294 5.59 14.95 -26.76
CA ASP A 294 5.93 15.38 -25.40
C ASP A 294 7.44 15.57 -25.18
N VAL A 295 8.22 15.50 -26.27
CA VAL A 295 9.67 15.72 -26.24
C VAL A 295 9.97 17.21 -26.17
N ASP A 296 10.71 17.63 -25.14
CA ASP A 296 11.25 18.99 -25.07
C ASP A 296 12.38 19.15 -26.08
N ILE A 297 12.11 19.91 -27.15
CA ILE A 297 13.05 20.22 -28.21
C ILE A 297 14.08 21.31 -27.82
N THR A 298 13.93 21.89 -26.63
CA THR A 298 14.74 22.99 -26.11
C THR A 298 15.73 22.59 -25.03
N GLU A 299 15.68 21.36 -24.51
CA GLU A 299 16.74 20.76 -23.68
C GLU A 299 17.89 20.31 -24.60
N PRO A 300 18.96 21.11 -24.76
CA PRO A 300 19.94 20.89 -25.81
C PRO A 300 21.07 20.03 -25.28
N ASP A 301 21.18 18.80 -25.79
CA ASP A 301 22.41 18.00 -25.67
C ASP A 301 23.05 17.74 -27.05
N GLY A 302 22.97 18.74 -27.94
CA GLY A 302 23.60 18.71 -29.27
C GLY A 302 23.09 19.74 -30.29
N ILE A 303 23.56 19.62 -31.54
CA ILE A 303 23.10 20.45 -32.68
C ILE A 303 21.66 20.04 -33.04
N THR A 304 20.71 20.95 -32.90
CA THR A 304 19.29 20.74 -33.21
C THR A 304 18.92 21.41 -34.53
N ASN A 305 18.45 20.64 -35.52
CA ASN A 305 17.92 21.18 -36.78
C ASN A 305 16.47 21.63 -36.56
N LEU A 306 16.33 22.81 -35.98
CA LEU A 306 15.04 23.45 -35.69
C LEU A 306 14.14 23.49 -36.94
N SER A 307 14.72 23.65 -38.13
CA SER A 307 13.96 23.69 -39.39
C SER A 307 13.30 22.34 -39.74
N ALA A 308 13.95 21.21 -39.44
CA ALA A 308 13.38 19.89 -39.66
C ALA A 308 12.22 19.60 -38.70
N TRP A 309 12.37 20.04 -37.44
CA TRP A 309 11.32 19.96 -36.43
C TRP A 309 10.09 20.82 -36.76
N MET A 310 10.31 22.04 -37.25
CA MET A 310 9.24 22.91 -37.73
C MET A 310 8.48 22.27 -38.91
N ARG A 311 9.20 21.72 -39.90
CA ARG A 311 8.58 21.01 -41.03
C ARG A 311 7.80 19.78 -40.61
N LEU A 312 8.33 19.00 -39.67
CA LEU A 312 7.63 17.84 -39.10
C LEU A 312 6.30 18.26 -38.46
N LYS A 313 6.30 19.29 -37.61
CA LYS A 313 5.10 19.79 -36.91
C LYS A 313 4.07 20.41 -37.87
N ASN A 314 4.54 21.17 -38.86
CA ASN A 314 3.67 21.82 -39.84
C ASN A 314 3.22 20.88 -40.98
N LYS A 315 3.70 19.63 -41.01
CA LYS A 315 3.50 18.66 -42.09
C LYS A 315 3.96 19.17 -43.46
N GLU A 316 4.96 20.03 -43.47
CA GLU A 316 5.54 20.63 -44.67
C GLU A 316 6.61 19.71 -45.27
N LEU A 317 6.72 19.72 -46.61
CA LEU A 317 7.84 19.11 -47.30
C LEU A 317 9.02 20.10 -47.30
N PRO A 318 10.28 19.62 -47.24
CA PRO A 318 11.42 20.50 -47.41
C PRO A 318 11.34 21.21 -48.77
N PRO A 319 11.63 22.52 -48.82
CA PRO A 319 11.59 23.28 -50.05
C PRO A 319 12.52 22.63 -51.08
N SER A 320 12.05 22.49 -52.33
CA SER A 320 12.95 22.15 -53.44
C SER A 320 14.04 23.21 -53.49
N LEU A 321 15.30 22.79 -53.67
CA LEU A 321 16.44 23.70 -53.73
C LEU A 321 16.36 24.67 -54.93
N HIS A 322 15.38 24.50 -55.81
CA HIS A 322 15.04 25.43 -56.87
C HIS A 322 13.70 26.14 -56.61
N HIS A 323 13.80 27.44 -56.30
CA HIS A 323 12.80 28.42 -56.71
C HIS A 323 12.97 28.63 -58.22
N TYR A 324 11.95 28.30 -59.01
CA TYR A 324 11.80 28.82 -60.37
C TYR A 324 10.98 30.11 -60.33
#